data_AF-A0A9N7Z1Q3-F1
#
_entry.id   AF-A0A9N7Z1Q3-F1
#
_cell.length_a   1.000
_cell.length_b   1.000
_cell.length_c   1.000
_cell.angle_alpha   90.00
_cell.angle_beta   90.00
_cell.angle_gamma   90.00
#
_symmetry.space_group_name_H-M   'P 1'
#
loop_
_entity.id
_entity.type
_entity.pdbx_description
1 polymer ?
#
loop_
_entity_poly.entity_id
_entity_poly.type
_entity_poly.pdbx_seq_one_letter_code
_entity_poly.pdbx_strand_id
1 'polypeptide(L)'
;MGCYFNIYSFGSSFEHIFPKSVEYSEKNLEEALKKVESMQANLGGTEILKPLTHILSQTCISNQPRQVFVFTDGEVSTPKK
;
A
#
# COMPACT_ATOMS: atom_id res chain seq x y z
N MET A 1 4.02 21.49 -7.95
CA MET A 1 3.43 20.26 -8.51
C MET A 1 4.03 19.10 -7.74
N GLY A 2 3.26 18.50 -6.83
CA GLY A 2 3.72 17.40 -5.97
C GLY A 2 3.05 16.09 -6.35
N CYS A 3 3.76 14.97 -6.27
CA CYS A 3 3.17 13.64 -6.34
C CYS A 3 2.77 13.17 -4.93
N TYR A 4 1.86 12.20 -4.86
CA TYR A 4 1.41 11.63 -3.60
C TYR A 4 1.65 10.14 -3.61
N PHE A 5 1.97 9.58 -2.46
CA PHE A 5 2.27 8.16 -2.33
C PHE A 5 1.76 7.60 -1.02
N ASN A 6 1.64 6.28 -0.99
CA ASN A 6 1.44 5.49 0.22
C ASN A 6 1.96 4.08 -0.06
N ILE A 7 2.39 3.38 0.97
CA ILE A 7 2.93 2.02 0.87
C ILE A 7 2.04 1.12 1.70
N TYR A 8 1.68 -0.01 1.11
CA TYR A 8 0.83 -1.02 1.71
C TYR A 8 1.61 -2.33 1.82
N SER A 9 1.54 -2.96 2.98
CA SER A 9 1.95 -4.34 3.17
C SER A 9 0.69 -5.21 3.22
N PHE A 10 0.73 -6.38 2.59
CA PHE A 10 -0.43 -7.26 2.57
C PHE A 10 -0.05 -8.71 2.80
N GLY A 11 -0.97 -9.42 3.45
CA GLY A 11 -0.99 -10.85 3.63
C GLY A 11 -2.43 -11.31 3.86
N SER A 12 -2.73 -12.04 4.94
CA SER A 12 -4.10 -12.29 5.42
C SER A 12 -4.79 -11.04 5.98
N SER A 13 -3.98 -10.11 6.51
CA SER A 13 -4.36 -8.73 6.84
C SER A 13 -3.57 -7.74 5.98
N PHE A 14 -3.84 -6.44 6.09
CA PHE A 14 -3.03 -5.42 5.42
C PHE A 14 -2.74 -4.26 6.37
N GLU A 15 -1.59 -3.64 6.14
CA GLU A 15 -1.16 -2.43 6.82
C GLU A 15 -0.83 -1.36 5.77
N HIS A 16 -0.93 -0.10 6.16
CA HIS A 16 -0.51 1.04 5.37
C HIS A 16 0.33 1.98 6.23
N ILE A 17 1.34 2.61 5.64
CA ILE A 17 2.20 3.55 6.37
C ILE A 17 1.40 4.79 6.77
N PHE A 18 0.59 5.32 5.85
CA PHE A 18 -0.20 6.52 6.08
C PHE A 18 -1.71 6.23 5.95
N PRO A 19 -2.59 6.89 6.73
CA PRO A 19 -4.05 6.70 6.60
C PRO A 19 -4.60 7.01 5.20
N LYS A 20 -3.93 7.88 4.45
CA LYS A 20 -4.23 8.25 3.06
C LYS A 20 -2.92 8.62 2.35
N SER A 21 -2.94 8.70 1.02
CA SER A 21 -1.77 9.17 0.27
C SER A 21 -1.34 10.57 0.72
N VAL A 22 -0.06 10.69 1.05
CA VAL A 22 0.57 11.94 1.50
C VAL A 22 1.45 12.50 0.40
N GLU A 23 1.70 13.80 0.42
CA GLU A 23 2.59 14.45 -0.53
C GLU A 23 4.02 13.89 -0.40
N TYR A 24 4.69 13.71 -1.53
CA TYR A 24 6.09 13.35 -1.57
C TYR A 24 6.94 14.52 -1.09
N SER A 25 7.28 14.50 0.19
CA SER A 25 8.18 15.44 0.85
C SER A 25 9.31 14.66 1.52
N GLU A 26 10.44 15.32 1.78
CA GLU A 26 11.59 14.72 2.46
C GLU A 26 11.21 14.09 3.80
N LYS A 27 10.36 14.79 4.58
CA LYS A 27 9.84 14.29 5.86
C LYS A 27 9.03 12.99 5.68
N ASN A 28 8.07 12.99 4.76
CA ASN A 28 7.20 11.81 4.55
C ASN A 28 7.99 10.64 3.96
N LEU A 29 8.99 10.93 3.13
CA LEU A 29 9.90 9.92 2.59
C LEU A 29 10.73 9.28 3.71
N GLU A 30 11.32 10.08 4.60
CA GLU A 30 12.12 9.57 5.72
C GLU A 30 11.27 8.72 6.68
N GLU A 31 10.02 9.14 6.96
CA GLU A 31 9.08 8.35 7.75
C GLU A 31 8.73 7.02 7.07
N ALA A 32 8.48 7.05 5.76
CA ALA A 32 8.20 5.84 4.99
C ALA A 32 9.39 4.89 4.97
N LEU A 33 10.62 5.40 4.79
CA LEU A 33 11.84 4.59 4.79
C LEU A 33 12.03 3.87 6.13
N LYS A 34 11.91 4.57 7.26
CA LYS A 34 11.98 3.98 8.61
C LYS A 34 10.95 2.86 8.81
N LYS A 35 9.73 3.07 8.31
CA LYS A 35 8.68 2.05 8.41
C LYS A 35 8.96 0.86 7.49
N VAL A 36 9.45 1.08 6.27
CA VAL A 36 9.84 0.01 5.33
C VAL A 36 11.00 -0.83 5.87
N GLU A 37 12.01 -0.22 6.48
CA GLU A 37 13.15 -0.94 7.10
C GLU A 37 12.72 -1.89 8.23
N SER A 38 11.59 -1.60 8.89
CA SER A 38 11.02 -2.45 9.94
C SER A 38 9.96 -3.44 9.44
N MET A 39 9.64 -3.45 8.14
CA MET A 39 8.67 -4.38 7.58
C MET A 39 9.19 -5.82 7.62
N GLN A 40 8.29 -6.74 7.96
CA GLN A 40 8.56 -8.17 7.96
C GLN A 40 7.44 -8.91 7.21
N ALA A 41 7.74 -10.11 6.72
CA ALA A 41 6.75 -11.00 6.11
C ALA A 41 5.90 -11.70 7.20
N ASN A 42 5.22 -10.91 8.03
CA ASN A 42 4.50 -11.38 9.22
C ASN A 42 2.97 -11.22 9.12
N LEU A 43 2.43 -10.84 7.96
CA LEU A 43 0.99 -10.64 7.74
C LEU A 43 0.24 -11.92 7.34
N GLY A 44 0.90 -13.08 7.34
CA GLY A 44 0.28 -14.38 7.04
C GLY A 44 0.31 -14.72 5.55
N GLY A 45 -0.80 -15.29 5.04
CA GLY A 45 -0.95 -15.75 3.65
C GLY A 45 -0.96 -14.59 2.63
N THR A 46 -1.59 -14.76 1.47
CA THR A 46 -1.55 -13.75 0.41
C THR A 46 -2.93 -13.34 -0.07
N GLU A 47 -3.56 -12.38 0.60
CA GLU A 47 -4.90 -11.85 0.26
C GLU A 47 -4.83 -10.41 -0.27
N ILE A 48 -4.59 -10.27 -1.58
CA ILE A 48 -4.47 -8.96 -2.23
C ILE A 48 -5.80 -8.21 -2.41
N LEU A 49 -6.95 -8.90 -2.35
CA LEU A 49 -8.25 -8.29 -2.63
C LEU A 49 -8.62 -7.20 -1.60
N LYS A 50 -8.36 -7.45 -0.31
CA LYS A 50 -8.66 -6.52 0.79
C LYS A 50 -7.91 -5.18 0.63
N PRO A 51 -6.57 -5.15 0.49
CA PRO A 51 -5.84 -3.89 0.33
C PRO A 51 -6.23 -3.17 -0.96
N LEU A 52 -6.45 -3.87 -2.08
CA LEU A 52 -6.88 -3.23 -3.33
C LEU A 52 -8.26 -2.58 -3.20
N THR A 53 -9.21 -3.24 -2.55
CA THR A 53 -10.54 -2.67 -2.28
C THR A 53 -10.41 -1.39 -1.44
N HIS A 54 -9.59 -1.42 -0.40
CA HIS A 54 -9.32 -0.25 0.43
C HIS A 54 -8.64 0.89 -0.35
N ILE A 55 -7.62 0.59 -1.16
CA ILE A 55 -6.92 1.59 -1.99
C ILE A 55 -7.88 2.26 -2.96
N LEU A 56 -8.74 1.47 -3.62
CA LEU A 56 -9.68 1.97 -4.61
C LEU A 56 -10.84 2.76 -3.99
N SER A 57 -11.23 2.47 -2.75
CA SER A 57 -12.24 3.24 -2.02
C SER A 57 -11.76 4.61 -1.52
N GLN A 58 -10.44 4.84 -1.47
CA GLN A 58 -9.89 6.15 -1.08
C GLN A 58 -10.23 7.22 -2.13
N THR A 59 -10.46 8.45 -1.67
CA THR A 59 -10.72 9.61 -2.54
C THR A 59 -9.57 9.83 -3.52
N CYS A 60 -9.90 9.96 -4.81
CA CYS A 60 -8.91 10.32 -5.82
C CYS A 60 -8.51 11.79 -5.66
N ILE A 61 -7.22 12.08 -5.84
CA ILE A 61 -6.72 13.45 -5.85
C ILE A 61 -7.00 14.03 -7.23
N SER A 62 -7.70 15.16 -7.28
CA SER A 62 -8.08 15.80 -8.55
C SER A 62 -6.85 16.05 -9.42
N ASN A 63 -6.96 15.77 -10.72
CA ASN A 63 -5.89 15.91 -11.72
C ASN A 63 -4.63 15.05 -11.44
N GLN A 64 -4.74 14.00 -10.62
CA GLN A 64 -3.64 13.06 -10.38
C GLN A 64 -4.08 11.61 -10.59
N PRO A 65 -3.56 10.91 -11.62
CA PRO A 65 -3.93 9.53 -11.86
C PRO A 65 -3.40 8.62 -10.74
N ARG A 66 -4.25 7.71 -10.26
CA ARG A 66 -3.85 6.67 -9.29
C ARG A 66 -3.15 5.53 -10.02
N GLN A 67 -1.93 5.23 -9.60
CA GLN A 67 -1.15 4.09 -10.09
C GLN A 67 -0.82 3.16 -8.93
N VAL A 68 -1.03 1.85 -9.11
CA VAL A 68 -0.76 0.84 -8.08
C VAL A 68 0.31 -0.10 -8.62
N PHE A 69 1.45 -0.13 -7.94
CA PHE A 69 2.54 -1.07 -8.21
C PHE A 69 2.49 -2.18 -7.17
N VAL A 70 2.46 -3.44 -7.63
CA VAL A 70 2.37 -4.61 -6.76
C VAL A 70 3.69 -5.37 -6.86
N PHE A 71 4.32 -5.57 -5.70
CA PHE A 71 5.51 -6.41 -5.56
C PHE A 71 5.09 -7.67 -4.81
N THR A 72 5.22 -8.83 -5.45
CA THR A 72 4.87 -10.15 -4.90
C THR A 72 5.74 -11.21 -5.57
N ASP A 73 6.00 -12.30 -4.85
CA ASP A 73 6.69 -13.50 -5.32
C ASP A 73 5.77 -14.48 -6.08
N GLY A 74 4.46 -14.22 -6.13
CA GLY A 74 3.56 -14.82 -7.13
C GLY A 74 2.57 -15.87 -6.61
N GLU A 75 2.50 -16.15 -5.31
CA GLU A 75 1.48 -17.06 -4.76
C GLU A 75 0.28 -16.27 -4.22
N VAL A 76 -0.82 -16.23 -4.95
CA VAL A 76 -2.09 -15.63 -4.48
C VAL A 76 -3.03 -16.74 -4.03
N SER A 77 -3.37 -16.78 -2.74
CA SER A 77 -4.49 -17.59 -2.27
C SER A 77 -5.79 -16.98 -2.79
N THR A 78 -6.33 -17.51 -3.88
CA THR A 78 -7.66 -17.12 -4.35
C THR A 78 -8.71 -17.58 -3.33
N PRO A 79 -9.66 -16.72 -2.93
CA PRO A 79 -10.76 -17.17 -2.10
C PRO A 79 -11.55 -18.22 -2.89
N LYS A 80 -11.63 -19.44 -2.36
CA LYS A 80 -12.46 -20.50 -2.95
C LYS A 80 -13.91 -20.03 -2.95
N LYS A 81 -14.55 -20.15 -4.12
CA LYS A 81 -15.98 -19.94 -4.36
C LYS A 81 -16.84 -20.79 -3.45
#